data_AF-A0A0A2VN60-F1
#
_entry.id   AF-A0A0A2VN60-F1
#
_cell.length_a   1.000
_cell.length_b   1.000
_cell.length_c   1.000
_cell.angle_alpha   90.00
_cell.angle_beta   90.00
_cell.angle_gamma   90.00
#
_symmetry.space_group_name_H-M   'P 1'
#
loop_
_entity.id
_entity.type
_entity.pdbx_description
1 polymer ?
#
loop_
_entity_poly.entity_id
_entity_poly.type
_entity_poly.pdbx_seq_one_letter_code
_entity_poly.pdbx_strand_id
1 'polypeptide(L)'
;MHSLSLLLLGAAAGVNAMLGAEIEAVVLPDNQFICAEDCVHQGVFFGTRAACLENETVVALDKDGQPSIDLNTGSSLVCRGHPVLSLPGRGQRERKADETPEQCDLQPITDPERIGCFSNRDIGGGPAGETLQWADVAKLVEEAGLPAPGPAPGRAARGPKVAREVHQGGPDGLCQLRPGIRRVRPARPRRH
;
A
#
# COMPACT_ATOMS: atom_id res chain seq x y z
N MET A 1 -33.54 -17.64 -34.76
CA MET A 1 -33.93 -17.01 -33.47
C MET A 1 -32.72 -17.04 -32.56
N HIS A 2 -31.89 -16.01 -32.59
CA HIS A 2 -30.70 -15.89 -31.75
C HIS A 2 -30.74 -14.52 -31.07
N SER A 3 -30.20 -14.45 -29.86
CA SER A 3 -29.92 -13.25 -29.04
C SER A 3 -30.95 -12.92 -27.95
N LEU A 4 -30.96 -13.73 -26.89
CA LEU A 4 -31.41 -13.33 -25.55
C LEU A 4 -30.27 -13.56 -24.56
N SER A 5 -29.14 -12.87 -24.75
CA SER A 5 -27.98 -12.99 -23.86
C SER A 5 -27.31 -11.65 -23.52
N LEU A 6 -28.03 -10.53 -23.65
CA LEU A 6 -27.51 -9.18 -23.42
C LEU A 6 -27.96 -8.54 -22.09
N LEU A 7 -28.39 -9.33 -21.11
CA LEU A 7 -28.77 -8.85 -19.77
C LEU A 7 -27.84 -9.40 -18.67
N LEU A 8 -26.53 -9.40 -18.93
CA LEU A 8 -25.50 -9.58 -17.90
C LEU A 8 -24.51 -8.41 -17.93
N LEU A 9 -25.00 -7.18 -18.14
CA LEU A 9 -24.19 -6.01 -17.81
C LEU A 9 -24.27 -5.80 -16.30
N GLY A 10 -23.14 -6.06 -15.66
CA GLY A 10 -22.96 -6.15 -14.23
C GLY A 10 -23.55 -4.96 -13.48
N ALA A 11 -24.43 -5.29 -12.54
CA ALA A 11 -24.46 -4.57 -11.27
C ALA A 11 -23.13 -4.86 -10.56
N ALA A 12 -22.04 -4.24 -11.01
CA ALA A 12 -20.98 -3.87 -10.10
C ALA A 12 -21.62 -2.81 -9.21
N ALA A 13 -22.25 -3.26 -8.13
CA ALA A 13 -22.79 -2.39 -7.12
C ALA A 13 -21.64 -1.48 -6.69
N GLY A 14 -21.73 -0.22 -7.09
CA GLY A 14 -20.82 0.84 -6.68
C GLY A 14 -20.99 1.05 -5.19
N VAL A 15 -20.17 0.38 -4.42
CA VAL A 15 -19.99 0.53 -2.99
C VAL A 15 -18.59 0.02 -2.75
N ASN A 16 -17.76 0.79 -2.06
CA ASN A 16 -16.76 0.29 -1.11
C ASN A 16 -15.80 1.42 -0.71
N ALA A 17 -16.31 2.40 0.04
CA ALA A 17 -15.55 2.76 1.24
C ALA A 17 -15.55 1.48 2.09
N MET A 18 -14.54 0.63 1.90
CA MET A 18 -14.41 -0.71 2.53
C MET A 18 -14.55 -0.64 4.05
N LEU A 19 -14.25 0.52 4.61
CA LEU A 19 -14.36 0.83 6.01
C LEU A 19 -15.06 2.18 6.11
N GLY A 20 -16.36 2.18 6.41
CA GLY A 20 -17.14 3.39 6.69
C GLY A 20 -16.91 3.96 8.10
N ALA A 21 -15.91 3.44 8.81
CA ALA A 21 -15.48 3.91 10.13
C ALA A 21 -14.29 4.84 10.00
N GLU A 22 -14.17 5.79 10.93
CA GLU A 22 -13.01 6.68 11.06
C GLU A 22 -11.82 5.84 11.53
N ILE A 23 -10.93 5.47 10.61
CA ILE A 23 -9.71 4.73 10.91
C ILE A 23 -8.69 5.75 11.37
N GLU A 24 -8.13 5.59 12.57
CA GLU A 24 -7.04 6.45 13.01
C GLU A 24 -5.70 5.91 12.52
N ALA A 25 -5.47 4.62 12.74
CA ALA A 25 -4.22 3.95 12.47
C ALA A 25 -4.44 2.50 12.04
N VAL A 26 -3.46 1.94 11.33
CA VAL A 26 -3.41 0.52 11.01
C VAL A 26 -2.11 -0.08 11.49
N VAL A 27 -2.21 -1.06 12.39
CA VAL A 27 -1.07 -1.83 12.91
C VAL A 27 -0.67 -2.87 11.87
N LEU A 28 0.60 -2.80 11.50
CA LEU A 28 1.24 -3.71 10.57
C LEU A 28 1.97 -4.83 11.32
N PRO A 29 2.30 -5.93 10.62
CA PRO A 29 3.32 -6.85 11.10
C PRO A 29 4.62 -6.11 11.43
N ASP A 30 5.47 -6.72 12.25
CA ASP A 30 6.79 -6.19 12.62
C ASP A 30 6.80 -4.95 13.54
N ASN A 31 5.74 -4.78 14.34
CA ASN A 31 5.64 -3.73 15.36
C ASN A 31 5.74 -2.31 14.75
N GLN A 32 5.06 -2.15 13.62
CA GLN A 32 4.92 -0.88 12.91
C GLN A 32 3.43 -0.52 12.78
N PHE A 33 3.15 0.74 12.49
CA PHE A 33 1.81 1.20 12.15
C PHE A 33 1.88 2.29 11.08
N ILE A 34 0.76 2.51 10.40
CA ILE A 34 0.54 3.66 9.52
C ILE A 34 -0.60 4.50 10.07
N CYS A 35 -0.58 5.79 9.76
CA CYS A 35 -1.68 6.70 10.02
C CYS A 35 -2.57 6.83 8.79
N ALA A 36 -3.88 6.94 8.98
CA ALA A 36 -4.84 7.11 7.89
C ALA A 36 -4.94 8.59 7.46
N GLU A 37 -3.86 9.13 6.89
CA GLU A 37 -3.70 10.55 6.54
C GLU A 37 -3.67 10.77 5.01
N ASP A 38 -4.66 10.23 4.30
CA ASP A 38 -4.81 10.29 2.84
C ASP A 38 -3.62 9.70 2.05
N CYS A 39 -3.14 8.55 2.51
CA CYS A 39 -1.98 7.85 1.95
C CYS A 39 -2.33 6.43 1.48
N VAL A 40 -1.45 5.81 0.71
CA VAL A 40 -1.60 4.43 0.22
C VAL A 40 -0.62 3.50 0.92
N HIS A 41 -1.09 2.31 1.27
CA HIS A 41 -0.23 1.20 1.65
C HIS A 41 -0.71 -0.09 0.99
N GLN A 42 0.19 -0.76 0.25
CA GLN A 42 -0.10 -2.00 -0.51
C GLN A 42 -1.35 -1.91 -1.41
N GLY A 43 -1.56 -0.76 -2.06
CA GLY A 43 -2.70 -0.55 -2.98
C GLY A 43 -4.04 -0.25 -2.31
N VAL A 44 -4.06 -0.08 -0.98
CA VAL A 44 -5.21 0.43 -0.23
C VAL A 44 -4.94 1.88 0.14
N PHE A 45 -5.87 2.77 -0.20
CA PHE A 45 -5.88 4.16 0.25
C PHE A 45 -6.55 4.26 1.62
N PHE A 46 -5.90 4.95 2.55
CA PHE A 46 -6.36 5.23 3.91
C PHE A 46 -6.61 6.73 4.04
N GLY A 47 -7.86 7.14 3.84
CA GLY A 47 -8.28 8.50 4.14
C GLY A 47 -8.82 8.61 5.56
N THR A 48 -8.91 9.85 6.05
CA THR A 48 -9.33 10.20 7.42
C THR A 48 -10.59 9.47 7.89
N ARG A 49 -11.55 9.21 6.99
CA ARG A 49 -12.86 8.64 7.33
C ARG A 49 -13.29 7.44 6.49
N ALA A 50 -12.39 6.95 5.64
CA ALA A 50 -12.65 5.79 4.83
C ALA A 50 -11.36 5.18 4.29
N ALA A 51 -11.34 3.86 4.16
CA ALA A 51 -10.38 3.17 3.31
C ALA A 51 -11.07 2.58 2.07
N CYS A 52 -10.34 2.51 0.96
CA CYS A 52 -10.77 1.92 -0.31
C CYS A 52 -9.54 1.49 -1.11
N LEU A 53 -9.74 0.85 -2.25
CA LEU A 53 -8.61 0.61 -3.14
C LEU A 53 -8.05 1.94 -3.68
N GLU A 54 -6.75 1.95 -3.94
CA GLU A 54 -6.08 3.09 -4.54
C GLU A 54 -6.75 3.53 -5.84
N ASN A 55 -7.17 2.59 -6.69
CA ASN A 55 -7.84 2.89 -7.97
C ASN A 55 -9.29 3.40 -7.83
N GLU A 56 -9.87 3.34 -6.63
CA GLU A 56 -11.20 3.86 -6.32
C GLU A 56 -11.17 5.27 -5.72
N THR A 57 -9.97 5.86 -5.60
CA THR A 57 -9.82 7.24 -5.17
C THR A 57 -10.15 8.22 -6.29
N VAL A 58 -10.84 9.29 -5.90
CA VAL A 58 -11.29 10.40 -6.75
C VAL A 58 -10.83 11.73 -6.15
N VAL A 59 -10.83 12.79 -6.95
CA VAL A 59 -10.59 14.15 -6.45
C VAL A 59 -11.92 14.76 -6.02
N ALA A 60 -12.03 15.13 -4.75
CA ALA A 60 -13.16 15.91 -4.23
C ALA A 60 -13.08 17.35 -4.74
N LEU A 61 -14.20 17.88 -5.22
CA LEU A 61 -14.31 19.25 -5.72
C LEU A 61 -15.18 20.10 -4.79
N ASP A 62 -14.78 21.35 -4.62
CA ASP A 62 -15.58 22.36 -3.94
C ASP A 62 -16.68 22.95 -4.84
N LYS A 63 -17.35 24.00 -4.35
CA LYS A 63 -18.46 24.66 -5.05
C LYS A 63 -18.05 25.41 -6.31
N ASP A 64 -16.77 25.72 -6.43
CA ASP A 64 -16.18 26.42 -7.57
C ASP A 64 -15.54 25.42 -8.56
N GLY A 65 -15.70 24.12 -8.31
CA GLY A 65 -15.13 23.04 -9.11
C GLY A 65 -13.61 22.90 -8.94
N GLN A 66 -13.02 23.50 -7.91
CA GLN A 66 -11.61 23.35 -7.58
C GLN A 66 -11.38 22.16 -6.65
N PRO A 67 -10.19 21.54 -6.65
CA PRO A 67 -9.84 20.52 -5.68
C PRO A 67 -10.04 21.01 -4.24
N SER A 68 -10.90 20.32 -3.49
CA SER A 68 -11.13 20.60 -2.08
C SER A 68 -9.99 20.02 -1.26
N ILE A 69 -8.95 20.81 -1.00
CA ILE A 69 -7.80 20.42 -0.20
C ILE A 69 -8.17 20.30 1.28
N ASP A 70 -7.91 19.15 1.89
CA ASP A 70 -7.91 18.95 3.34
C ASP A 70 -6.70 19.67 3.95
N LEU A 71 -6.93 20.44 5.02
CA LEU A 71 -5.88 21.28 5.61
C LEU A 71 -4.90 20.49 6.48
N ASN A 72 -5.26 19.29 6.92
CA ASN A 72 -4.42 18.43 7.75
C ASN A 72 -3.49 17.58 6.89
N THR A 73 -4.00 17.03 5.78
CA THR A 73 -3.24 16.12 4.90
C THR A 73 -2.67 16.82 3.67
N GLY A 74 -3.23 17.97 3.27
CA GLY A 74 -2.89 18.64 2.00
C GLY A 74 -3.45 17.93 0.77
N SER A 75 -4.24 16.86 0.95
CA SER A 75 -4.80 16.06 -0.14
C SER A 75 -6.21 16.51 -0.51
N SER A 76 -6.63 16.25 -1.75
CA SER A 76 -8.05 16.33 -2.17
C SER A 76 -8.62 14.97 -2.53
N LEU A 77 -7.85 13.91 -2.28
CA LEU A 77 -8.21 12.55 -2.65
C LEU A 77 -9.15 11.99 -1.60
N VAL A 78 -10.23 11.36 -2.05
CA VAL A 78 -11.17 10.65 -1.19
C VAL A 78 -11.61 9.37 -1.87
N CYS A 79 -12.11 8.41 -1.09
CA CYS A 79 -12.76 7.24 -1.64
C CYS A 79 -14.03 7.60 -2.41
N ARG A 80 -14.28 6.93 -3.54
CA ARG A 80 -15.55 7.06 -4.26
C ARG A 80 -16.72 6.71 -3.33
N GLY A 81 -17.74 7.57 -3.33
CA GLY A 81 -18.90 7.42 -2.45
C GLY A 81 -18.69 7.96 -1.03
N HIS A 82 -17.53 8.55 -0.72
CA HIS A 82 -17.32 9.24 0.56
C HIS A 82 -18.41 10.30 0.82
N PRO A 83 -18.96 10.43 2.04
CA PRO A 83 -20.08 11.31 2.33
C PRO A 83 -19.86 12.79 1.98
N VAL A 84 -18.60 13.26 1.99
CA VAL A 84 -18.26 14.64 1.59
C VAL A 84 -18.69 14.95 0.15
N LEU A 85 -18.74 13.93 -0.70
CA LEU A 85 -19.10 14.05 -2.12
C LEU A 85 -20.60 14.25 -2.32
N SER A 86 -21.42 13.90 -1.31
CA SER A 86 -22.87 14.09 -1.32
C SER A 86 -23.30 15.46 -0.78
N LEU A 87 -22.37 16.30 -0.33
CA LEU A 87 -22.69 17.63 0.20
C LEU A 87 -23.15 18.57 -0.93
N PRO A 88 -24.18 19.42 -0.70
CA PRO A 88 -24.67 20.34 -1.71
C PRO A 88 -23.59 21.26 -2.29
N GLY A 89 -23.49 21.25 -3.62
CA GLY A 89 -22.52 22.02 -4.38
C GLY A 89 -21.11 21.44 -4.38
N ARG A 90 -20.87 20.28 -3.74
CA ARG A 90 -19.61 19.54 -3.94
C ARG A 90 -19.73 18.60 -5.13
N GLY A 91 -18.58 18.26 -5.70
CA GLY A 91 -18.48 17.34 -6.82
C GLY A 91 -17.31 16.37 -6.65
N GLN A 92 -17.12 15.55 -7.67
CA GLN A 92 -15.94 14.70 -7.80
C GLN A 92 -15.50 14.66 -9.26
N ARG A 93 -14.24 14.32 -9.48
CA ARG A 93 -13.74 13.88 -10.78
C ARG A 93 -12.72 12.76 -10.62
N GLU A 94 -12.47 12.05 -11.71
CA GLU A 94 -11.37 11.11 -11.78
C GLU A 94 -10.03 11.82 -11.61
N ARG A 95 -9.07 11.10 -11.02
CA ARG A 95 -7.69 11.55 -10.86
C ARG A 95 -7.00 11.66 -12.21
N LYS A 96 -6.10 12.62 -12.31
CA LYS A 96 -5.10 12.68 -13.39
C LYS A 96 -3.93 11.78 -13.06
N ALA A 97 -3.10 11.49 -14.06
CA ALA A 97 -1.94 10.62 -13.91
C ALA A 97 -0.87 11.17 -12.95
N ASP A 98 -0.83 12.49 -12.75
CA ASP A 98 0.08 13.20 -11.83
C ASP A 98 -0.52 13.40 -10.43
N GLU A 99 -1.77 12.97 -10.20
CA GLU A 99 -2.48 13.07 -8.92
C GLU A 99 -2.45 11.72 -8.19
N THR A 100 -1.25 11.15 -8.06
CA THR A 100 -1.03 9.88 -7.34
C THR A 100 -1.01 10.11 -5.83
N PRO A 101 -1.73 9.31 -5.02
CA PRO A 101 -1.65 9.39 -3.58
C PRO A 101 -0.23 9.14 -3.08
N GLU A 102 0.11 9.75 -1.95
CA GLU A 102 1.39 9.52 -1.30
C GLU A 102 1.43 8.13 -0.65
N GLN A 103 2.63 7.56 -0.46
CA GLN A 103 2.78 6.32 0.28
C GLN A 103 2.75 6.60 1.78
N CYS A 104 2.06 5.75 2.54
CA CYS A 104 1.98 5.90 3.98
C CYS A 104 3.35 5.76 4.65
N ASP A 105 3.64 6.66 5.58
CA ASP A 105 4.83 6.58 6.42
C ASP A 105 4.70 5.45 7.44
N LEU A 106 5.67 4.54 7.42
CA LEU A 106 5.77 3.44 8.39
C LEU A 106 6.38 3.96 9.69
N GLN A 107 5.58 3.95 10.75
CA GLN A 107 6.01 4.40 12.07
C GLN A 107 6.25 3.20 13.00
N PRO A 108 7.35 3.18 13.78
CA PRO A 108 7.57 2.14 14.76
C PRO A 108 6.61 2.29 15.95
N ILE A 109 6.06 1.18 16.44
CA ILE A 109 5.27 1.18 17.67
C ILE A 109 6.25 1.20 18.86
N THR A 110 6.32 2.34 19.54
CA THR A 110 7.11 2.50 20.76
C THR A 110 6.33 2.13 22.01
N ASP A 111 5.01 2.33 21.98
CA ASP A 111 4.06 2.00 23.03
C ASP A 111 2.73 1.54 22.38
N PRO A 112 2.38 0.24 22.46
CA PRO A 112 1.15 -0.30 21.88
C PRO A 112 -0.14 0.30 22.45
N GLU A 113 -0.11 0.85 23.66
CA GLU A 113 -1.28 1.48 24.29
C GLU A 113 -1.44 2.96 23.87
N ARG A 114 -0.48 3.51 23.12
CA ARG A 114 -0.41 4.93 22.74
C ARG A 114 -0.13 5.13 21.26
N ILE A 115 -0.71 4.27 20.42
CA ILE A 115 -0.77 4.51 18.98
C ILE A 115 -1.72 5.68 18.75
N GLY A 116 -1.23 6.73 18.11
CA GLY A 116 -2.04 7.91 17.82
C GLY A 116 -1.45 8.71 16.66
N CYS A 117 -2.34 9.23 15.83
CA CYS A 117 -1.97 9.98 14.63
C CYS A 117 -2.23 11.46 14.82
N PHE A 118 -1.30 12.30 14.35
CA PHE A 118 -1.36 13.75 14.61
C PHE A 118 -2.53 14.41 13.88
N SER A 119 -2.84 13.96 12.66
CA SER A 119 -3.92 14.55 11.84
C SER A 119 -5.34 14.22 12.32
N ASN A 120 -5.52 13.19 13.14
CA ASN A 120 -6.83 12.77 13.67
C ASN A 120 -7.12 13.33 15.08
N ARG A 121 -6.18 14.10 15.65
CA ARG A 121 -6.45 14.87 16.87
C ARG A 121 -7.10 16.18 16.50
N ASP A 122 -8.40 16.15 16.31
CA ASP A 122 -9.21 17.37 16.36
C ASP A 122 -8.82 18.17 17.60
N ILE A 123 -8.51 19.46 17.41
CA ILE A 123 -8.26 20.44 18.49
C ILE A 123 -9.46 20.51 19.48
N GLY A 124 -10.61 19.93 19.11
CA GLY A 124 -11.84 19.86 19.90
C GLY A 124 -12.13 18.54 20.63
N GLY A 125 -11.24 17.54 20.62
CA GLY A 125 -11.42 16.32 21.42
C GLY A 125 -12.55 15.39 20.94
N GLY A 126 -12.65 15.19 19.63
CA GLY A 126 -13.48 14.12 19.07
C GLY A 126 -13.04 12.73 19.57
N PRO A 127 -13.92 11.70 19.48
CA PRO A 127 -13.51 10.34 19.80
C PRO A 127 -12.34 9.94 18.90
N ALA A 128 -11.33 9.29 19.48
CA ALA A 128 -10.24 8.69 18.73
C ALA A 128 -10.82 7.74 17.67
N GLY A 129 -10.28 7.78 16.45
CA GLY A 129 -10.65 6.83 15.42
C GLY A 129 -10.25 5.41 15.81
N GLU A 130 -10.73 4.43 15.06
CA GLU A 130 -10.42 3.03 15.33
C GLU A 130 -9.00 2.70 14.87
N THR A 131 -8.24 1.98 15.70
CA THR A 131 -6.99 1.36 15.29
C THR A 131 -7.25 -0.07 14.84
N LEU A 132 -6.97 -0.36 13.58
CA LEU A 132 -7.20 -1.68 12.98
C LEU A 132 -5.92 -2.50 12.87
N GLN A 133 -6.05 -3.81 12.81
CA GLN A 133 -4.93 -4.68 12.41
C GLN A 133 -4.92 -4.83 10.89
N TRP A 134 -3.73 -4.88 10.29
CA TRP A 134 -3.59 -5.11 8.84
C TRP A 134 -4.30 -6.40 8.37
N ALA A 135 -4.32 -7.43 9.22
CA ALA A 135 -5.03 -8.67 8.91
C ALA A 135 -6.54 -8.44 8.68
N ASP A 136 -7.16 -7.55 9.44
CA ASP A 136 -8.58 -7.21 9.30
C ASP A 136 -8.81 -6.41 8.01
N VAL A 137 -7.92 -5.47 7.70
CA VAL A 137 -7.95 -4.72 6.44
C VAL A 137 -7.80 -5.65 5.24
N ALA A 138 -6.81 -6.54 5.25
CA ALA A 138 -6.56 -7.48 4.17
C ALA A 138 -7.78 -8.40 3.94
N LYS A 139 -8.40 -8.88 5.01
CA LYS A 139 -9.62 -9.68 4.93
C LYS A 139 -10.77 -8.90 4.27
N LEU A 140 -10.96 -7.63 4.63
CA LEU A 140 -12.00 -6.79 4.03
C LEU A 140 -11.75 -6.54 2.53
N VAL A 141 -10.49 -6.38 2.13
CA VAL A 141 -10.11 -6.26 0.72
C VAL A 141 -10.42 -7.55 -0.04
N GLU A 142 -10.12 -8.71 0.54
CA GLU A 142 -10.43 -10.02 -0.06
C GLU A 142 -11.95 -10.27 -0.18
N GLU A 143 -12.72 -9.97 0.87
CA GLU A 143 -14.18 -10.16 0.91
C GLU A 143 -14.92 -9.29 -0.10
N ALA A 144 -14.36 -8.13 -0.45
CA ALA A 144 -14.87 -7.29 -1.53
C ALA A 144 -14.67 -7.89 -2.93
N GLY A 145 -14.13 -9.11 -3.04
CA GLY A 145 -13.95 -9.84 -4.30
C GLY A 145 -12.79 -9.31 -5.13
N LEU A 146 -11.83 -8.65 -4.48
CA LEU A 146 -10.72 -7.96 -5.10
C LEU A 146 -9.42 -8.75 -4.86
N PRO A 147 -8.46 -8.72 -5.80
CA PRO A 147 -7.21 -9.43 -5.61
C PRO A 147 -6.53 -8.94 -4.33
N ALA A 148 -6.20 -9.87 -3.43
CA ALA A 148 -5.54 -9.57 -2.18
C ALA A 148 -4.30 -8.69 -2.43
N PRO A 149 -4.08 -7.64 -1.62
CA PRO A 149 -2.87 -6.83 -1.73
C PRO A 149 -1.67 -7.75 -1.48
N GLY A 150 -0.72 -7.72 -2.42
CA GLY A 150 0.43 -8.63 -2.42
C GLY A 150 1.23 -8.53 -1.10
N PRO A 151 1.87 -9.62 -0.66
CA PRO A 151 2.53 -9.67 0.64
C PRO A 151 3.57 -8.54 0.79
N ALA A 152 3.58 -7.92 1.97
CA ALA A 152 4.55 -6.91 2.38
C ALA A 152 5.98 -7.30 1.98
N PRO A 153 6.83 -6.34 1.51
CA PRO A 153 8.21 -6.60 1.16
C PRO A 153 9.04 -6.76 2.44
N GLY A 154 8.87 -7.91 3.10
CA GLY A 154 9.46 -8.25 4.38
C GLY A 154 9.91 -9.71 4.43
N ARG A 155 10.27 -10.30 3.29
CA ARG A 155 11.00 -11.58 3.30
C ARG A 155 12.03 -11.60 2.19
N ALA A 156 13.25 -11.25 2.57
CA ALA A 156 14.44 -11.68 1.85
C ALA A 156 14.29 -13.17 1.52
N ALA A 157 14.19 -13.46 0.23
CA ALA A 157 14.32 -14.81 -0.28
C ALA A 157 15.69 -15.33 0.18
N ARG A 158 15.68 -16.17 1.23
CA ARG A 158 16.82 -17.02 1.53
C ARG A 158 17.06 -17.83 0.28
N GLY A 159 18.20 -17.59 -0.36
CA GLY A 159 18.59 -18.27 -1.59
C GLY A 159 18.54 -19.78 -1.42
N PRO A 160 18.18 -20.55 -2.47
CA PRO A 160 18.39 -21.97 -2.45
C PRO A 160 19.90 -22.24 -2.56
N LYS A 161 20.48 -22.79 -1.48
CA LYS A 161 21.71 -23.56 -1.56
C LYS A 161 21.46 -24.79 -2.44
N VAL A 162 22.19 -24.85 -3.55
CA VAL A 162 22.87 -26.02 -4.11
C VAL A 162 22.11 -27.35 -4.01
N ALA A 163 21.46 -27.73 -5.12
CA ALA A 163 21.33 -29.13 -5.50
C ALA A 163 22.43 -29.44 -6.53
N ARG A 164 23.32 -30.33 -6.10
CA ARG A 164 24.43 -30.90 -6.86
C ARG A 164 23.84 -31.90 -7.85
N GLU A 165 23.87 -31.61 -9.15
CA GLU A 165 23.57 -32.60 -10.18
C GLU A 165 24.85 -32.96 -10.94
N VAL A 166 25.21 -34.22 -10.82
CA VAL A 166 26.32 -34.89 -11.51
C VAL A 166 25.83 -35.19 -12.93
N HIS A 167 26.56 -34.72 -13.94
CA HIS A 167 26.42 -35.26 -15.29
C HIS A 167 27.74 -35.85 -15.76
N GLN A 168 27.73 -37.17 -15.89
CA GLN A 168 28.72 -37.97 -16.58
C GLN A 168 28.48 -37.88 -18.10
N GLY A 169 29.57 -37.83 -18.87
CA GLY A 169 29.58 -38.34 -20.25
C GLY A 169 30.07 -37.34 -21.31
N GLY A 170 31.21 -37.63 -21.93
CA GLY A 170 31.62 -37.03 -23.21
C GLY A 170 33.13 -36.76 -23.31
N PRO A 171 33.90 -37.54 -24.10
CA PRO A 171 35.35 -37.49 -24.15
C PRO A 171 35.89 -36.51 -25.22
N ASP A 172 37.22 -36.37 -25.19
CA ASP A 172 38.09 -35.83 -26.24
C ASP A 172 38.24 -34.30 -26.34
N GLY A 173 39.45 -33.83 -26.02
CA GLY A 173 39.84 -32.43 -26.23
C GLY A 173 41.15 -32.06 -25.55
N LEU A 174 42.24 -32.59 -26.09
CA LEU A 174 43.63 -32.30 -25.72
C LEU A 174 43.98 -30.79 -25.66
N CYS A 175 45.00 -30.51 -24.83
CA CYS A 175 46.05 -29.48 -24.96
C CYS A 175 45.93 -28.13 -24.21
N GLN A 176 46.93 -27.96 -23.32
CA GLN A 176 47.72 -26.75 -22.93
C GLN A 176 47.47 -26.24 -21.50
N LEU A 177 48.31 -26.57 -20.50
CA LEU A 177 49.62 -25.97 -20.15
C LEU A 177 49.60 -24.43 -20.01
N ARG A 178 49.43 -23.90 -18.79
CA ARG A 178 50.52 -23.48 -17.86
C ARG A 178 50.02 -22.64 -16.67
N PRO A 179 50.83 -22.55 -15.58
CA PRO A 179 50.43 -22.07 -14.26
C PRO A 179 50.83 -20.61 -14.00
N GLY A 180 50.08 -19.93 -13.14
CA GLY A 180 50.37 -18.55 -12.70
C GLY A 180 50.06 -18.33 -11.23
N ILE A 181 50.89 -18.90 -10.35
CA ILE A 181 50.93 -18.59 -8.92
C ILE A 181 51.50 -17.18 -8.73
N ARG A 182 50.77 -16.29 -8.05
CA ARG A 182 51.37 -15.33 -7.10
C ARG A 182 50.43 -15.08 -5.91
N ARG A 183 50.93 -15.49 -4.73
CA ARG A 183 50.47 -15.10 -3.40
C ARG A 183 51.03 -13.71 -3.02
N VAL A 184 50.55 -13.20 -1.86
CA VAL A 184 51.19 -12.27 -0.89
C VAL A 184 50.90 -10.79 -1.19
N ARG A 185 50.39 -9.91 -0.30
CA ARG A 185 50.12 -9.83 1.16
C ARG A 185 49.11 -8.67 1.44
N PRO A 186 48.49 -8.59 2.63
CA PRO A 186 47.72 -7.43 3.08
C PRO A 186 48.62 -6.39 3.77
N ALA A 187 48.31 -5.11 3.62
CA ALA A 187 48.88 -4.02 4.41
C ALA A 187 47.80 -3.41 5.33
N ARG A 188 48.14 -3.35 6.63
CA ARG A 188 47.37 -2.79 7.74
C ARG A 188 47.54 -1.25 7.83
N PRO A 189 46.76 -0.56 8.70
CA PRO A 189 46.37 0.85 8.53
C PRO A 189 47.33 1.86 9.18
N ARG A 190 47.18 3.14 8.81
CA ARG A 190 47.65 4.27 9.62
C ARG A 190 46.47 5.06 10.17
N ARG A 191 46.46 5.20 11.50
CA ARG A 191 45.70 6.18 12.26
C ARG A 191 46.36 7.56 12.12
N HIS A 192 45.55 8.60 12.13
CA HIS A 192 45.86 9.89 12.75
C HIS A 192 44.69 10.26 13.66
#